data_AF-A0A1M6HN77-F1
#
_entry.id   AF-A0A1M6HN77-F1
#
_cell.length_a   1.000
_cell.length_b   1.000
_cell.length_c   1.000
_cell.angle_alpha   90.00
_cell.angle_beta   90.00
_cell.angle_gamma   90.00
#
_symmetry.space_group_name_H-M   'P 1'
#
loop_
_entity.id
_entity.type
_entity.pdbx_description
1 polymer ?
#
loop_
_entity_poly.entity_id
_entity_poly.type
_entity_poly.pdbx_seq_one_letter_code
_entity_poly.pdbx_strand_id
1 'polypeptide(L)'
;MPKCGSQVVLCNLPVRFDTYIGCSHGCRYCFVQKKTSIQTIERGEGAESLRAFISGQRSTETKWCDWDIPLHWGGMSDPFQPIEKLKRYSYDCLKILAETKYPFVVSTKGALAADDEYLELLSKCNVVLQISMVCSKYDQLEKGAPTYEERLNMCRKIAPKVKRLIVRVQPYMLEVFDDVMKNIPRLADAGVYGVTFEGMKFYKSKPGMVKVGGDCCYPLPLLRSHFTRLREQCHKHGMKFFSGENRLRAMGDGMTCCGIDGLEGFKGNPYNICMMLNGKAPDPTEIMQQPGTADCFKSLNQTAGVGRRLKNTSFAGMMQKDLAEKKAYYKKTFGFDE
;
A
#
# COMPACT_ATOMS: atom_id res chain seq x y z
N MET A 1 -11.26 2.16 -13.96
CA MET A 1 -12.19 1.63 -12.94
C MET A 1 -11.36 0.76 -12.05
N PRO A 2 -11.40 1.00 -10.72
CA PRO A 2 -10.50 0.37 -9.77
C PRO A 2 -10.37 -1.13 -9.97
N LYS A 3 -9.16 -1.64 -9.76
CA LYS A 3 -8.79 -3.01 -10.08
C LYS A 3 -8.32 -3.75 -8.84
N CYS A 4 -8.64 -5.04 -8.76
CA CYS A 4 -8.15 -5.91 -7.71
C CYS A 4 -7.18 -6.92 -8.32
N GLY A 5 -5.93 -6.91 -7.86
CA GLY A 5 -4.87 -7.77 -8.41
C GLY A 5 -4.49 -8.93 -7.50
N SER A 6 -3.30 -9.46 -7.74
CA SER A 6 -2.72 -10.59 -6.99
C SER A 6 -2.60 -10.39 -5.49
N GLN A 7 -2.71 -9.16 -4.98
CA GLN A 7 -2.65 -8.85 -3.56
C GLN A 7 -3.96 -9.19 -2.82
N VAL A 8 -5.03 -9.60 -3.51
CA VAL A 8 -6.33 -9.93 -2.92
C VAL A 8 -6.27 -10.98 -1.80
N VAL A 9 -5.31 -11.89 -1.87
CA VAL A 9 -5.13 -12.94 -0.86
C VAL A 9 -4.31 -12.49 0.35
N LEU A 10 -3.62 -11.35 0.29
CA LEU A 10 -2.67 -10.92 1.35
C LEU A 10 -2.99 -9.55 1.96
N CYS A 11 -3.73 -8.70 1.24
CA CYS A 11 -3.87 -7.29 1.58
C CYS A 11 -5.29 -6.98 2.05
N ASN A 12 -5.40 -6.19 3.12
CA ASN A 12 -6.69 -5.63 3.55
C ASN A 12 -7.18 -4.54 2.59
N LEU A 13 -6.30 -3.94 1.77
CA LEU A 13 -6.64 -2.94 0.76
C LEU A 13 -6.19 -3.41 -0.64
N PRO A 14 -6.83 -4.46 -1.20
CA PRO A 14 -6.37 -5.06 -2.45
C PRO A 14 -6.89 -4.35 -3.71
N VAL A 15 -7.88 -3.47 -3.56
CA VAL A 15 -8.44 -2.66 -4.65
C VAL A 15 -7.59 -1.42 -4.85
N ARG A 16 -6.99 -1.31 -6.02
CA ARG A 16 -6.09 -0.23 -6.40
C ARG A 16 -6.76 0.73 -7.37
N PHE A 17 -6.27 1.96 -7.32
CA PHE A 17 -6.62 3.02 -8.24
C PHE A 17 -5.33 3.76 -8.61
N ASP A 18 -5.03 3.95 -9.89
CA ASP A 18 -3.85 4.73 -10.29
C ASP A 18 -4.20 5.62 -11.49
N THR A 19 -4.05 6.94 -11.32
CA THR A 19 -4.40 7.96 -12.35
C THR A 19 -3.40 8.04 -13.50
N TYR A 20 -2.25 7.39 -13.33
CA TYR A 20 -1.14 7.41 -14.27
C TYR A 20 -0.56 6.01 -14.45
N ILE A 21 0.09 5.79 -15.60
CA ILE A 21 0.91 4.61 -15.90
C ILE A 21 2.32 5.10 -16.22
N GLY A 22 3.31 4.65 -15.45
CA GLY A 22 4.68 5.17 -15.46
C GLY A 22 4.92 6.18 -14.33
N CYS A 23 6.19 6.43 -13.97
CA CYS A 23 6.51 7.31 -12.84
C CYS A 23 7.85 8.03 -13.03
N SER A 24 7.80 9.36 -13.05
CA SER A 24 8.97 10.22 -13.31
C SER A 24 9.93 10.41 -12.13
N HIS A 25 9.59 9.89 -10.95
CA HIS A 25 10.46 9.96 -9.77
C HIS A 25 11.80 9.22 -9.93
N GLY A 26 11.87 8.24 -10.84
CA GLY A 26 13.14 7.60 -11.21
C GLY A 26 13.84 6.83 -10.09
N CYS A 27 13.08 6.26 -9.14
CA CYS A 27 13.62 5.53 -7.99
C CYS A 27 14.43 4.30 -8.46
N ARG A 28 15.72 4.22 -8.12
CA ARG A 28 16.61 3.11 -8.54
C ARG A 28 16.17 1.73 -8.07
N TYR A 29 15.41 1.66 -6.99
CA TYR A 29 14.92 0.43 -6.37
C TYR A 29 13.48 0.06 -6.79
N CYS A 30 12.84 0.84 -7.67
CA CYS A 30 11.43 0.66 -8.04
C CYS A 30 11.13 -0.74 -8.59
N PHE A 31 10.11 -1.41 -8.03
CA PHE A 31 9.67 -2.74 -8.47
C PHE A 31 8.68 -2.72 -9.64
N VAL A 32 8.03 -1.57 -9.89
CA VAL A 32 6.93 -1.47 -10.85
C VAL A 32 7.45 -1.26 -12.26
N GLN A 33 8.09 -0.13 -12.55
CA GLN A 33 8.41 0.27 -13.93
C GLN A 33 9.64 1.19 -14.04
N LYS A 34 10.30 1.14 -15.20
CA LYS A 34 11.46 1.97 -15.58
C LYS A 34 11.11 3.18 -16.47
N LYS A 35 9.82 3.46 -16.72
CA LYS A 35 9.41 4.68 -17.44
C LYS A 35 9.63 5.91 -16.55
N THR A 36 10.80 6.53 -16.66
CA THR A 36 11.23 7.67 -15.84
C THR A 36 11.08 9.02 -16.53
N SER A 37 10.87 9.02 -17.85
CA SER A 37 10.65 10.24 -18.62
C SER A 37 9.18 10.67 -18.49
N ILE A 38 8.98 11.95 -18.14
CA ILE A 38 7.66 12.60 -18.04
C ILE A 38 6.85 12.43 -19.34
N GLN A 39 7.53 12.46 -20.49
CA GLN A 39 6.92 12.34 -21.82
C GLN A 39 6.35 10.94 -22.10
N THR A 40 6.78 9.93 -21.35
CA THR A 40 6.33 8.54 -21.51
C THR A 40 5.26 8.13 -20.50
N ILE A 41 4.83 9.05 -19.63
CA ILE A 41 3.75 8.81 -18.68
C ILE A 41 2.42 8.83 -19.44
N GLU A 42 1.65 7.77 -19.27
CA GLU A 42 0.34 7.60 -19.88
C GLU A 42 -0.76 7.86 -18.86
N ARG A 43 -1.95 8.17 -19.36
CA ARG A 43 -3.16 8.29 -18.54
C ARG A 43 -3.57 6.91 -18.03
N GLY A 44 -3.75 6.80 -16.72
CA GLY A 44 -4.30 5.62 -16.07
C GLY A 44 -5.83 5.75 -15.95
N GLU A 45 -6.31 5.40 -14.77
CA GLU A 45 -7.71 5.54 -14.41
C GLU A 45 -8.10 7.01 -14.20
N GLY A 46 -9.40 7.31 -14.23
CA GLY A 46 -9.85 8.71 -14.17
C GLY A 46 -11.18 8.88 -13.46
N ALA A 47 -11.55 10.16 -13.34
CA ALA A 47 -12.71 10.67 -12.63
C ALA A 47 -14.03 9.93 -12.95
N GLU A 48 -14.33 9.71 -14.22
CA GLU A 48 -15.53 8.98 -14.64
C GLU A 48 -15.56 7.56 -14.07
N SER A 49 -14.46 6.82 -14.23
CA SER A 49 -14.36 5.44 -13.76
C SER A 49 -14.30 5.32 -12.23
N LEU A 50 -13.85 6.37 -11.54
CA LEU A 50 -13.91 6.49 -10.09
C LEU A 50 -15.34 6.74 -9.63
N ARG A 51 -16.05 7.69 -10.24
CA ARG A 51 -17.46 7.98 -9.92
C ARG A 51 -18.33 6.75 -10.13
N ALA A 52 -18.15 6.05 -11.25
CA ALA A 52 -18.85 4.80 -11.53
C ALA A 52 -18.66 3.76 -10.42
N PHE A 53 -17.42 3.60 -9.93
CA PHE A 53 -17.12 2.70 -8.82
C PHE A 53 -17.76 3.15 -7.50
N ILE A 54 -17.68 4.43 -7.17
CA ILE A 54 -18.30 4.99 -5.95
C ILE A 54 -19.82 4.82 -6.00
N SER A 55 -20.45 4.96 -7.17
CA SER A 55 -21.87 4.72 -7.40
C SER A 55 -22.27 3.23 -7.44
N GLY A 56 -21.36 2.31 -7.10
CA GLY A 56 -21.67 0.89 -6.95
C GLY A 56 -21.34 0.02 -8.17
N GLN A 57 -20.86 0.57 -9.28
CA GLN A 57 -20.39 -0.30 -10.38
C GLN A 57 -19.15 -1.09 -9.93
N ARG A 58 -19.14 -2.37 -10.30
CA ARG A 58 -18.05 -3.29 -9.99
C ARG A 58 -17.60 -4.01 -11.25
N SER A 59 -16.30 -4.11 -11.41
CA SER A 59 -15.67 -4.98 -12.41
C SER A 59 -15.79 -6.44 -11.98
N THR A 60 -15.46 -7.36 -12.90
CA THR A 60 -15.29 -8.78 -12.55
C THR A 60 -14.28 -8.99 -11.42
N GLU A 61 -13.26 -8.13 -11.32
CA GLU A 61 -12.23 -8.18 -10.29
C GLU A 61 -12.67 -7.57 -8.95
N THR A 62 -13.79 -6.85 -8.88
CA THR A 62 -14.21 -6.12 -7.66
C THR A 62 -15.60 -6.46 -7.17
N LYS A 63 -16.40 -7.21 -7.92
CA LYS A 63 -17.77 -7.64 -7.54
C LYS A 63 -17.87 -8.52 -6.29
N TRP A 64 -16.74 -8.95 -5.72
CA TRP A 64 -16.69 -9.62 -4.41
C TRP A 64 -16.84 -8.66 -3.23
N CYS A 65 -16.85 -7.34 -3.49
CA CYS A 65 -16.93 -6.29 -2.49
C CYS A 65 -18.11 -5.36 -2.78
N ASP A 66 -19.05 -5.32 -1.86
CA ASP A 66 -20.29 -4.52 -1.90
C ASP A 66 -20.30 -3.32 -0.94
N TRP A 67 -19.23 -3.14 -0.16
CA TRP A 67 -19.06 -1.99 0.73
C TRP A 67 -18.04 -0.98 0.20
N ASP A 68 -17.92 0.15 0.89
CA ASP A 68 -16.93 1.20 0.62
C ASP A 68 -15.55 0.80 1.12
N ILE A 69 -14.94 -0.16 0.44
CA ILE A 69 -13.56 -0.56 0.71
C ILE A 69 -12.61 0.58 0.36
N PRO A 70 -11.68 0.98 1.26
CA PRO A 70 -10.74 2.04 0.93
C PRO A 70 -9.90 1.70 -0.29
N LEU A 71 -9.86 2.62 -1.27
CA LEU A 71 -9.00 2.47 -2.44
C LEU A 71 -7.54 2.68 -2.03
N HIS A 72 -6.63 1.84 -2.54
CA HIS A 72 -5.19 2.10 -2.44
C HIS A 72 -4.71 2.82 -3.70
N TRP A 73 -4.53 4.13 -3.58
CA TRP A 73 -4.06 5.01 -4.65
C TRP A 73 -2.56 5.25 -4.56
N GLY A 74 -1.86 5.21 -5.70
CA GLY A 74 -0.43 5.47 -5.75
C GLY A 74 0.42 4.23 -5.48
N GLY A 75 -0.15 3.06 -5.74
CA GLY A 75 0.53 1.77 -5.58
C GLY A 75 1.45 1.46 -6.76
N MET A 76 1.08 1.89 -7.97
CA MET A 76 1.80 1.58 -9.22
C MET A 76 2.37 2.82 -9.90
N SER A 77 1.74 3.98 -9.71
CA SER A 77 2.22 5.25 -10.23
C SER A 77 1.90 6.37 -9.25
N ASP A 78 2.83 7.29 -9.06
CA ASP A 78 2.62 8.37 -8.10
C ASP A 78 1.61 9.39 -8.66
N PRO A 79 0.51 9.67 -7.94
CA PRO A 79 -0.55 10.56 -8.42
C PRO A 79 -0.16 12.02 -8.43
N PHE A 80 0.88 12.40 -7.69
CA PHE A 80 1.31 13.79 -7.46
C PHE A 80 2.70 14.06 -8.05
N GLN A 81 3.12 13.21 -8.99
CA GLN A 81 4.37 13.36 -9.73
C GLN A 81 4.33 14.57 -10.69
N PRO A 82 5.47 15.07 -11.19
CA PRO A 82 5.56 16.31 -11.97
C PRO A 82 4.55 16.50 -13.11
N ILE A 83 4.18 15.46 -13.87
CA ILE A 83 3.20 15.57 -14.98
C ILE A 83 1.82 16.03 -14.49
N GLU A 84 1.47 15.79 -13.23
CA GLU A 84 0.19 16.18 -12.64
C GLU A 84 -0.02 17.70 -12.67
N LYS A 85 1.05 18.51 -12.62
CA LYS A 85 0.98 19.97 -12.79
C LYS A 85 0.33 20.37 -14.12
N LEU A 86 0.51 19.55 -15.15
CA LEU A 86 0.03 19.81 -16.51
C LEU A 86 -1.30 19.11 -16.79
N LYS A 87 -1.46 17.87 -16.31
CA LYS A 87 -2.57 16.99 -16.69
C LYS A 87 -3.73 17.00 -15.70
N ARG A 88 -3.46 17.22 -14.41
CA ARG A 88 -4.47 17.42 -13.35
C ARG A 88 -5.49 16.27 -13.20
N TYR A 89 -5.13 15.05 -13.60
CA TYR A 89 -6.02 13.90 -13.51
C TYR A 89 -6.29 13.49 -12.06
N SER A 90 -5.27 13.57 -11.21
CA SER A 90 -5.45 13.32 -9.78
C SER A 90 -6.28 14.41 -9.12
N TYR A 91 -6.10 15.67 -9.51
CA TYR A 91 -6.89 16.80 -9.05
C TYR A 91 -8.40 16.58 -9.31
N ASP A 92 -8.76 16.17 -10.53
CA ASP A 92 -10.17 15.89 -10.86
C ASP A 92 -10.75 14.72 -10.06
N CYS A 93 -9.93 13.70 -9.77
CA CYS A 93 -10.34 12.60 -8.90
C CYS A 93 -10.50 13.05 -7.43
N LEU A 94 -9.63 13.94 -6.95
CA LEU A 94 -9.73 14.51 -5.61
C LEU A 94 -11.01 15.31 -5.40
N LYS A 95 -11.51 16.04 -6.42
CA LYS A 95 -12.81 16.72 -6.34
C LYS A 95 -13.94 15.73 -6.03
N ILE A 96 -13.95 14.59 -6.72
CA ILE A 96 -14.96 13.53 -6.52
C ILE A 96 -14.82 12.92 -5.12
N LEU A 97 -13.59 12.65 -4.67
CA LEU A 97 -13.35 12.09 -3.34
C LEU A 97 -13.72 13.09 -2.21
N ALA A 98 -13.51 14.38 -2.44
CA ALA A 98 -13.92 15.44 -1.52
C ALA A 98 -15.45 15.61 -1.46
N GLU A 99 -16.13 15.49 -2.60
CA GLU A 99 -17.60 15.51 -2.75
C GLU A 99 -18.24 14.30 -2.06
N THR A 100 -17.77 13.10 -2.38
CA THR A 100 -18.41 11.83 -1.98
C THR A 100 -17.96 11.30 -0.62
N LYS A 101 -16.84 11.82 -0.09
CA LYS A 101 -16.19 11.32 1.15
C LYS A 101 -15.83 9.84 1.10
N TYR A 102 -15.71 9.26 -0.10
CA TYR A 102 -15.30 7.86 -0.26
C TYR A 102 -13.92 7.62 0.38
N PRO A 103 -13.74 6.57 1.19
CA PRO A 103 -12.48 6.35 1.87
C PRO A 103 -11.37 5.94 0.90
N PHE A 104 -10.17 6.49 1.10
CA PHE A 104 -8.99 6.03 0.36
C PHE A 104 -7.69 6.25 1.13
N VAL A 105 -6.70 5.46 0.75
CA VAL A 105 -5.30 5.62 1.14
C VAL A 105 -4.53 6.06 -0.08
N VAL A 106 -3.78 7.16 0.01
CA VAL A 106 -2.91 7.60 -1.09
C VAL A 106 -1.44 7.54 -0.68
N SER A 107 -0.62 6.90 -1.52
CA SER A 107 0.83 6.82 -1.39
C SER A 107 1.51 7.76 -2.38
N THR A 108 2.45 8.56 -1.90
CA THR A 108 3.18 9.51 -2.76
C THR A 108 4.57 9.86 -2.23
N LYS A 109 5.42 10.34 -3.13
CA LYS A 109 6.63 11.11 -2.88
C LYS A 109 6.49 12.56 -3.38
N GLY A 110 5.48 12.86 -4.20
CA GLY A 110 5.37 14.10 -4.96
C GLY A 110 5.00 15.31 -4.12
N ALA A 111 5.71 16.43 -4.32
CA ALA A 111 5.52 17.68 -3.59
C ALA A 111 4.11 18.29 -3.75
N LEU A 112 3.41 17.97 -4.84
CA LEU A 112 2.06 18.49 -5.07
C LEU A 112 1.08 18.11 -3.98
N ALA A 113 1.28 17.02 -3.23
CA ALA A 113 0.42 16.69 -2.10
C ALA A 113 0.43 17.74 -0.97
N ALA A 114 1.47 18.58 -0.91
CA ALA A 114 1.62 19.68 0.05
C ALA A 114 1.50 21.07 -0.59
N ASP A 115 1.16 21.13 -1.89
CA ASP A 115 0.77 22.36 -2.56
C ASP A 115 -0.61 22.79 -2.07
N ASP A 116 -0.83 24.08 -1.86
CA ASP A 116 -2.04 24.60 -1.21
C ASP A 116 -3.31 24.15 -1.95
N GLU A 117 -3.27 24.09 -3.28
CA GLU A 117 -4.44 23.74 -4.09
C GLU A 117 -4.87 22.28 -3.88
N TYR A 118 -3.91 21.36 -3.82
CA TYR A 118 -4.19 19.94 -3.61
C TYR A 118 -4.45 19.64 -2.14
N LEU A 119 -3.74 20.31 -1.23
CA LEU A 119 -3.89 20.15 0.20
C LEU A 119 -5.28 20.60 0.68
N GLU A 120 -5.80 21.69 0.11
CA GLU A 120 -7.17 22.16 0.32
C GLU A 120 -8.20 21.06 -0.03
N LEU A 121 -8.05 20.38 -1.17
CA LEU A 121 -8.92 19.26 -1.56
C LEU A 121 -8.73 18.03 -0.67
N LEU A 122 -7.48 17.65 -0.37
CA LEU A 122 -7.16 16.54 0.51
C LEU A 122 -7.74 16.75 1.91
N SER A 123 -7.79 17.99 2.41
CA SER A 123 -8.40 18.31 3.70
C SER A 123 -9.91 18.09 3.76
N LYS A 124 -10.56 18.10 2.59
CA LYS A 124 -11.99 17.81 2.43
C LYS A 124 -12.23 16.32 2.19
N CYS A 125 -11.20 15.51 2.02
CA CYS A 125 -11.33 14.08 1.71
C CYS A 125 -11.39 13.20 2.97
N ASN A 126 -11.92 11.99 2.80
CA ASN A 126 -11.79 10.91 3.79
C ASN A 126 -10.50 10.12 3.52
N VAL A 127 -9.34 10.70 3.86
CA VAL A 127 -8.03 10.22 3.39
C VAL A 127 -7.09 9.82 4.53
N VAL A 128 -6.40 8.69 4.33
CA VAL A 128 -5.11 8.40 4.98
C VAL A 128 -4.00 8.65 3.97
N LEU A 129 -3.14 9.63 4.25
CA LEU A 129 -2.05 10.00 3.36
C LEU A 129 -0.77 9.31 3.78
N GLN A 130 -0.05 8.74 2.81
CA GLN A 130 1.21 8.06 3.06
C GLN A 130 2.36 8.72 2.26
N ILE A 131 3.35 9.27 2.98
CA ILE A 131 4.57 9.82 2.36
C ILE A 131 5.66 8.76 2.38
N SER A 132 6.13 8.35 1.20
CA SER A 132 7.30 7.48 1.10
C SER A 132 8.57 8.28 1.30
N MET A 133 9.29 8.04 2.40
CA MET A 133 10.59 8.63 2.72
C MET A 133 11.33 7.75 3.73
N VAL A 134 12.63 7.52 3.50
CA VAL A 134 13.46 6.63 4.34
C VAL A 134 14.47 7.45 5.14
N CYS A 135 15.42 8.08 4.46
CA CYS A 135 16.42 9.01 5.01
C CYS A 135 17.05 9.82 3.87
N SER A 136 17.87 10.83 4.18
CA SER A 136 18.54 11.68 3.18
C SER A 136 19.48 10.93 2.23
N LYS A 137 20.02 9.77 2.62
CA LYS A 137 20.81 8.92 1.70
C LYS A 137 20.02 8.45 0.47
N TYR A 138 18.68 8.45 0.54
CA TYR A 138 17.81 8.04 -0.57
C TYR A 138 17.63 9.13 -1.62
N ASP A 139 18.01 10.38 -1.35
CA ASP A 139 17.86 11.48 -2.31
C ASP A 139 18.67 11.22 -3.59
N GLN A 140 19.80 10.53 -3.48
CA GLN A 140 20.61 10.08 -4.62
C GLN A 140 19.99 8.90 -5.40
N LEU A 141 19.08 8.14 -4.75
CA LEU A 141 18.36 7.02 -5.33
C LEU A 141 17.03 7.44 -5.96
N GLU A 142 16.52 8.61 -5.60
CA GLU A 142 15.17 9.12 -5.91
C GLU A 142 15.25 10.50 -6.57
N LYS A 143 16.13 10.67 -7.56
CA LYS A 143 16.47 11.99 -8.14
C LYS A 143 15.30 12.81 -8.68
N GLY A 144 14.20 12.18 -9.07
CA GLY A 144 12.99 12.86 -9.53
C GLY A 144 11.99 13.19 -8.43
N ALA A 145 12.29 12.85 -7.17
CA ALA A 145 11.48 13.12 -5.99
C ALA A 145 12.05 14.27 -5.15
N PRO A 146 11.21 14.92 -4.34
CA PRO A 146 11.70 15.83 -3.32
C PRO A 146 12.63 15.11 -2.35
N THR A 147 13.62 15.85 -1.86
CA THR A 147 14.58 15.41 -0.85
C THR A 147 13.89 14.96 0.44
N TYR A 148 14.63 14.31 1.33
CA TYR A 148 14.13 13.93 2.65
C TYR A 148 13.63 15.14 3.44
N GLU A 149 14.38 16.25 3.42
CA GLU A 149 14.01 17.47 4.15
C GLU A 149 12.78 18.16 3.57
N GLU A 150 12.63 18.17 2.24
CA GLU A 150 11.41 18.65 1.60
C GLU A 150 10.20 17.79 1.97
N ARG A 151 10.34 16.45 1.97
CA ARG A 151 9.26 15.55 2.40
C ARG A 151 8.93 15.66 3.89
N LEU A 152 9.91 15.97 4.73
CA LEU A 152 9.66 16.26 6.15
C LEU A 152 8.83 17.55 6.31
N ASN A 153 9.14 18.58 5.52
CA ASN A 153 8.33 19.81 5.47
C ASN A 153 6.92 19.56 4.91
N MET A 154 6.78 18.68 3.91
CA MET A 154 5.48 18.23 3.44
C MET A 154 4.69 17.58 4.59
N CYS A 155 5.32 16.73 5.40
CA CYS A 155 4.67 16.09 6.55
C CYS A 155 4.10 17.13 7.52
N ARG A 156 4.88 18.16 7.88
CA ARG A 156 4.43 19.26 8.77
C ARG A 156 3.19 19.97 8.24
N LYS A 157 3.11 20.20 6.93
CA LYS A 157 1.96 20.85 6.28
C LYS A 157 0.74 19.93 6.22
N ILE A 158 0.96 18.66 5.91
CA ILE A 158 -0.12 17.70 5.62
C ILE A 158 -0.74 17.14 6.89
N ALA A 159 0.05 16.80 7.90
CA ALA A 159 -0.41 16.15 9.14
C ALA A 159 -1.67 16.81 9.76
N PRO A 160 -1.74 18.14 9.96
CA PRO A 160 -2.91 18.77 10.57
C PRO A 160 -4.15 18.83 9.67
N LYS A 161 -4.05 18.42 8.40
CA LYS A 161 -5.12 18.55 7.40
C LYS A 161 -5.78 17.24 7.01
N VAL A 162 -5.20 16.08 7.37
CA VAL A 162 -5.71 14.76 6.97
C VAL A 162 -6.04 13.89 8.19
N LYS A 163 -6.88 12.87 8.03
CA LYS A 163 -7.28 12.00 9.16
C LYS A 163 -6.09 11.29 9.80
N ARG A 164 -5.17 10.77 8.98
CA ARG A 164 -3.89 10.20 9.41
C ARG A 164 -2.83 10.44 8.36
N LEU A 165 -1.64 10.81 8.81
CA LEU A 165 -0.43 10.84 8.01
C LEU A 165 0.48 9.68 8.40
N ILE A 166 0.84 8.83 7.45
CA ILE A 166 1.75 7.70 7.63
C ILE A 166 3.05 7.95 6.87
N VAL A 167 4.19 7.68 7.48
CA VAL A 167 5.46 7.64 6.74
C VAL A 167 5.76 6.20 6.33
N ARG A 168 6.14 6.00 5.07
CA ARG A 168 6.53 4.69 4.54
C ARG A 168 8.05 4.61 4.40
N VAL A 169 8.68 3.89 5.31
CA VAL A 169 10.08 3.49 5.23
C VAL A 169 10.16 2.21 4.40
N GLN A 170 9.90 2.36 3.10
CA GLN A 170 9.76 1.27 2.13
C GLN A 170 10.43 1.68 0.81
N PRO A 171 11.55 1.06 0.42
CA PRO A 171 12.21 -0.09 1.07
C PRO A 171 13.13 0.34 2.21
N TYR A 172 13.13 -0.42 3.30
CA TYR A 172 14.09 -0.31 4.40
C TYR A 172 15.35 -1.14 4.09
N MET A 173 16.52 -0.50 4.16
CA MET A 173 17.83 -1.16 4.05
C MET A 173 18.49 -1.20 5.45
N LEU A 174 19.22 -2.27 5.77
CA LEU A 174 19.83 -2.42 7.11
C LEU A 174 20.83 -1.30 7.41
N GLU A 175 21.53 -0.84 6.37
CA GLU A 175 22.58 0.17 6.37
C GLU A 175 22.09 1.58 6.74
N VAL A 176 20.77 1.80 6.73
CA VAL A 176 20.15 3.08 7.12
C VAL A 176 19.47 3.02 8.48
N PHE A 177 19.72 1.98 9.28
CA PHE A 177 19.14 1.84 10.62
C PHE A 177 19.33 3.10 11.48
N ASP A 178 20.57 3.58 11.63
CA ASP A 178 20.87 4.74 12.46
C ASP A 178 20.25 6.04 11.92
N ASP A 179 20.24 6.22 10.60
CA ASP A 179 19.61 7.38 9.97
C ASP A 179 18.09 7.40 10.22
N VAL A 180 17.44 6.24 10.10
CA VAL A 180 16.01 6.09 10.36
C VAL A 180 15.71 6.32 11.84
N MET A 181 16.48 5.72 12.75
CA MET A 181 16.33 5.90 14.21
C MET A 181 16.42 7.37 14.63
N LYS A 182 17.39 8.11 14.09
CA LYS A 182 17.57 9.56 14.35
C LYS A 182 16.43 10.41 13.83
N ASN A 183 15.73 9.95 12.80
CA ASN A 183 14.66 10.69 12.15
C ASN A 183 13.27 10.45 12.77
N ILE A 184 13.05 9.34 13.46
CA ILE A 184 11.75 9.04 14.11
C ILE A 184 11.24 10.19 15.00
N PRO A 185 12.04 10.83 15.88
CA PRO A 185 11.60 11.98 16.66
C PRO A 185 11.12 13.14 15.79
N ARG A 186 11.84 13.42 14.70
CA ARG A 186 11.53 14.51 13.75
C ARG A 186 10.21 14.26 13.01
N LEU A 187 9.89 12.98 12.74
CA LEU A 187 8.60 12.59 12.17
C LEU A 187 7.45 12.81 13.17
N ALA A 188 7.66 12.46 14.44
CA ALA A 188 6.68 12.72 15.49
C ALA A 188 6.42 14.23 15.66
N ASP A 189 7.48 15.04 15.70
CA ASP A 189 7.38 16.50 15.75
C ASP A 189 6.64 17.09 14.53
N ALA A 190 6.67 16.40 13.39
CA ALA A 190 5.94 16.78 12.18
C ALA A 190 4.47 16.34 12.18
N GLY A 191 3.98 15.67 13.23
CA GLY A 191 2.60 15.22 13.37
C GLY A 191 2.29 13.91 12.65
N VAL A 192 3.30 13.10 12.31
CA VAL A 192 3.11 11.78 11.71
C VAL A 192 2.40 10.85 12.71
N TYR A 193 1.33 10.18 12.29
CA TYR A 193 0.57 9.26 13.14
C TYR A 193 1.30 7.92 13.35
N GLY A 194 1.99 7.45 12.31
CA GLY A 194 2.74 6.20 12.40
C GLY A 194 3.65 5.97 11.21
N VAL A 195 4.51 4.95 11.34
CA VAL A 195 5.53 4.62 10.36
C VAL A 195 5.39 3.16 9.93
N THR A 196 5.33 2.92 8.63
CA THR A 196 5.32 1.59 8.02
C THR A 196 6.71 1.20 7.56
N PHE A 197 7.19 0.04 8.00
CA PHE A 197 8.50 -0.51 7.62
C PHE A 197 8.36 -1.78 6.79
N GLU A 198 9.12 -1.88 5.71
CA GLU A 198 9.24 -3.09 4.90
C GLU A 198 10.66 -3.24 4.40
N GLY A 199 11.31 -4.36 4.68
CA GLY A 199 12.66 -4.64 4.21
C GLY A 199 12.75 -4.65 2.68
N MET A 200 13.88 -4.22 2.15
CA MET A 200 14.15 -4.30 0.71
C MET A 200 14.06 -5.75 0.21
N LYS A 201 13.31 -5.93 -0.88
CA LYS A 201 13.20 -7.18 -1.62
C LYS A 201 14.04 -7.07 -2.88
N PHE A 202 15.06 -7.91 -2.99
CA PHE A 202 16.01 -7.87 -4.09
C PHE A 202 15.63 -8.87 -5.17
N TYR A 203 15.70 -8.42 -6.44
CA TYR A 203 15.50 -9.30 -7.59
C TYR A 203 16.62 -10.35 -7.71
N LYS A 204 17.87 -9.95 -7.46
CA LYS A 204 19.03 -10.85 -7.42
C LYS A 204 19.47 -11.06 -5.98
N SER A 205 19.78 -12.31 -5.64
CA SER A 205 20.33 -12.65 -4.32
C SER A 205 21.67 -11.95 -4.11
N LYS A 206 21.92 -11.49 -2.88
CA LYS A 206 23.21 -10.99 -2.41
C LYS A 206 23.73 -11.90 -1.29
N PRO A 207 25.04 -11.93 -1.00
CA PRO A 207 25.58 -12.67 0.13
C PRO A 207 24.81 -12.38 1.43
N GLY A 208 24.43 -13.42 2.16
CA GLY A 208 23.68 -13.31 3.41
C GLY A 208 22.17 -13.12 3.28
N MET A 209 21.59 -13.15 2.08
CA MET A 209 20.13 -13.08 1.88
C MET A 209 19.47 -14.46 1.87
N VAL A 210 18.17 -14.48 2.19
CA VAL A 210 17.33 -15.68 2.17
C VAL A 210 16.23 -15.57 1.11
N LYS A 211 15.84 -16.71 0.53
CA LYS A 211 14.77 -16.76 -0.48
C LYS A 211 13.40 -16.91 0.19
N VAL A 212 12.53 -15.93 -0.02
CA VAL A 212 11.15 -15.92 0.49
C VAL A 212 10.21 -15.77 -0.70
N GLY A 213 9.53 -16.86 -1.07
CA GLY A 213 8.75 -16.93 -2.30
C GLY A 213 9.61 -16.56 -3.53
N GLY A 214 9.17 -15.55 -4.28
CA GLY A 214 9.89 -15.03 -5.46
C GLY A 214 11.04 -14.07 -5.14
N ASP A 215 11.15 -13.59 -3.90
CA ASP A 215 12.01 -12.46 -3.53
C ASP A 215 13.27 -12.92 -2.77
N CYS A 216 14.35 -12.16 -2.90
CA CYS A 216 15.54 -12.30 -2.04
C CYS A 216 15.45 -11.26 -0.93
N CYS A 217 15.35 -11.70 0.31
CA CYS A 217 15.07 -10.84 1.46
C CYS A 217 16.21 -10.91 2.48
N TYR A 218 16.27 -9.92 3.36
CA TYR A 218 17.13 -10.01 4.55
C TYR A 218 16.68 -11.17 5.45
N PRO A 219 17.62 -11.81 6.18
CA PRO A 219 17.33 -12.81 7.20
C PRO A 219 16.33 -12.27 8.24
N LEU A 220 15.35 -13.09 8.61
CA LEU A 220 14.29 -12.68 9.52
C LEU A 220 14.81 -12.23 10.90
N PRO A 221 15.80 -12.89 11.54
CA PRO A 221 16.32 -12.45 12.83
C PRO A 221 16.94 -11.05 12.80
N LEU A 222 17.63 -10.69 11.71
CA LEU A 222 18.24 -9.36 11.55
C LEU A 222 17.16 -8.28 11.40
N LEU A 223 16.17 -8.51 10.53
CA LEU A 223 15.05 -7.58 10.38
C LEU A 223 14.25 -7.46 11.67
N ARG A 224 13.97 -8.57 12.36
CA ARG A 224 13.23 -8.59 13.62
C ARG A 224 13.94 -7.74 14.69
N SER A 225 15.26 -7.90 14.83
CA SER A 225 16.06 -7.09 15.76
C SER A 225 15.94 -5.58 15.49
N HIS A 226 16.07 -5.17 14.22
CA HIS A 226 15.92 -3.77 13.85
C HIS A 226 14.49 -3.27 14.06
N PHE A 227 13.49 -4.05 13.65
CA PHE A 227 12.08 -3.68 13.74
C PHE A 227 11.60 -3.56 15.19
N THR A 228 12.13 -4.38 16.12
CA THR A 228 11.88 -4.24 17.56
C THR A 228 12.34 -2.87 18.06
N ARG A 229 13.58 -2.48 17.75
CA ARG A 229 14.14 -1.18 18.17
C ARG A 229 13.45 0.01 17.51
N LEU A 230 13.09 -0.12 16.23
CA LEU A 230 12.32 0.90 15.50
C LEU A 230 10.92 1.06 16.08
N ARG A 231 10.27 -0.03 16.48
CA ARG A 231 8.96 -0.03 17.14
C ARG A 231 9.03 0.67 18.50
N GLU A 232 9.98 0.29 19.34
CA GLU A 232 10.23 0.94 20.63
C GLU A 232 10.45 2.45 20.46
N GLN A 233 11.22 2.85 19.45
CA GLN A 233 11.48 4.25 19.17
C GLN A 233 10.24 4.99 18.65
N CYS A 234 9.39 4.36 17.83
CA CYS A 234 8.10 4.95 17.44
C CYS A 234 7.21 5.16 18.67
N HIS A 235 7.09 4.15 19.53
CA HIS A 235 6.26 4.19 20.74
C HIS A 235 6.74 5.24 21.74
N LYS A 236 8.06 5.36 21.93
CA LYS A 236 8.67 6.40 22.77
C LYS A 236 8.25 7.82 22.36
N HIS A 237 7.97 8.03 21.08
CA HIS A 237 7.55 9.31 20.52
C HIS A 237 6.04 9.34 20.17
N GLY A 238 5.24 8.44 20.74
CA GLY A 238 3.78 8.44 20.59
C GLY A 238 3.24 8.01 19.22
N MET A 239 4.11 7.55 18.31
CA MET A 239 3.72 7.11 16.97
C MET A 239 3.40 5.61 16.93
N LYS A 240 2.52 5.22 16.01
CA LYS A 240 2.27 3.81 15.69
C LYS A 240 3.38 3.21 14.83
N PHE A 241 3.64 1.93 15.04
CA PHE A 241 4.51 1.11 14.21
C PHE A 241 3.67 0.17 13.34
N PHE A 242 3.92 0.14 12.04
CA PHE A 242 3.28 -0.79 11.11
C PHE A 242 4.33 -1.62 10.37
N SER A 243 4.02 -2.88 10.11
CA SER A 243 4.91 -3.78 9.38
C SER A 243 4.32 -4.12 8.00
N GLY A 244 4.97 -3.65 6.95
CA GLY A 244 4.73 -4.08 5.58
C GLY A 244 5.43 -5.40 5.23
N GLU A 245 6.40 -5.83 6.04
CA GLU A 245 7.05 -7.14 5.92
C GLU A 245 6.08 -8.24 6.36
N ASN A 246 5.72 -9.13 5.44
CA ASN A 246 4.76 -10.21 5.70
C ASN A 246 5.21 -11.10 6.85
N ARG A 247 6.52 -11.42 6.92
CA ARG A 247 7.08 -12.28 7.98
C ARG A 247 7.06 -11.66 9.38
N LEU A 248 6.87 -10.35 9.45
CA LEU A 248 6.82 -9.57 10.69
C LEU A 248 5.49 -8.83 10.82
N ARG A 249 4.42 -9.27 10.12
CA ARG A 249 3.16 -8.51 10.07
C ARG A 249 2.57 -8.27 11.46
N ALA A 250 2.53 -9.29 12.31
CA ALA A 250 2.01 -9.21 13.67
C ALA A 250 2.82 -8.33 14.64
N MET A 251 4.01 -7.85 14.25
CA MET A 251 4.73 -6.85 15.04
C MET A 251 4.10 -5.45 14.94
N GLY A 252 3.29 -5.20 13.92
CA GLY A 252 2.57 -3.95 13.75
C GLY A 252 1.54 -3.74 14.86
N ASP A 253 1.34 -2.48 15.25
CA ASP A 253 0.25 -2.09 16.17
C ASP A 253 -1.14 -2.21 15.49
N GLY A 254 -1.15 -2.50 14.20
CA GLY A 254 -2.31 -2.89 13.41
C GLY A 254 -1.91 -3.91 12.33
N MET A 255 -2.87 -4.74 11.93
CA MET A 255 -2.69 -5.73 10.86
C MET A 255 -2.78 -5.11 9.47
N THR A 256 -3.45 -3.96 9.32
CA THR A 256 -3.43 -3.20 8.06
C THR A 256 -2.23 -2.27 8.04
N CYS A 257 -1.17 -2.64 7.32
CA CYS A 257 0.06 -1.87 7.24
C CYS A 257 -0.10 -0.45 6.67
N CYS A 258 -1.24 -0.16 6.04
CA CYS A 258 -1.59 1.17 5.55
C CYS A 258 -2.05 2.15 6.65
N GLY A 259 -2.21 1.69 7.90
CA GLY A 259 -2.50 2.56 9.04
C GLY A 259 -3.97 2.96 9.20
N ILE A 260 -4.90 2.17 8.65
CA ILE A 260 -6.34 2.45 8.73
C ILE A 260 -7.06 1.79 9.92
N ASP A 261 -6.38 0.93 10.68
CA ASP A 261 -7.02 0.16 11.75
C ASP A 261 -7.56 1.09 12.85
N GLY A 262 -8.82 0.86 13.26
CA GLY A 262 -9.52 1.69 14.24
C GLY A 262 -9.82 3.12 13.76
N LEU A 263 -9.73 3.41 12.46
CA LEU A 263 -10.13 4.70 11.90
C LEU A 263 -11.58 4.65 11.41
N GLU A 264 -12.42 5.55 11.93
CA GLU A 264 -13.81 5.65 11.52
C GLU A 264 -13.94 5.96 10.02
N GLY A 265 -14.84 5.21 9.36
CA GLY A 265 -15.07 5.29 7.93
C GLY A 265 -14.08 4.51 7.07
N PHE A 266 -13.18 3.71 7.67
CA PHE A 266 -12.26 2.84 6.93
C PHE A 266 -12.47 1.37 7.28
N LYS A 267 -12.92 0.59 6.30
CA LYS A 267 -13.11 -0.86 6.42
C LYS A 267 -12.40 -1.60 5.29
N GLY A 268 -11.23 -2.17 5.59
CA GLY A 268 -10.54 -3.07 4.66
C GLY A 268 -11.23 -4.42 4.50
N ASN A 269 -10.65 -5.32 3.71
CA ASN A 269 -11.03 -6.72 3.62
C ASN A 269 -10.27 -7.56 4.66
N PRO A 270 -10.85 -7.91 5.82
CA PRO A 270 -10.19 -8.77 6.78
C PRO A 270 -10.17 -10.25 6.32
N TYR A 271 -11.02 -10.66 5.37
CA TYR A 271 -11.08 -12.04 4.88
C TYR A 271 -9.98 -12.29 3.84
N ASN A 272 -8.76 -12.50 4.34
CA ASN A 272 -7.57 -12.82 3.55
C ASN A 272 -6.59 -13.70 4.35
N ILE A 273 -5.63 -14.29 3.64
CA ILE A 273 -4.68 -15.28 4.20
C ILE A 273 -3.75 -14.67 5.23
N CYS A 274 -3.34 -13.41 5.04
CA CYS A 274 -2.49 -12.71 6.01
C CYS A 274 -3.17 -12.64 7.38
N MET A 275 -4.44 -12.27 7.42
CA MET A 275 -5.24 -12.20 8.65
C MET A 275 -5.43 -13.61 9.25
N MET A 276 -5.81 -14.60 8.44
CA MET A 276 -6.05 -15.97 8.88
C MET A 276 -4.81 -16.62 9.51
N LEU A 277 -3.63 -16.45 8.89
CA LEU A 277 -2.40 -17.03 9.41
C LEU A 277 -1.90 -16.33 10.69
N ASN A 278 -2.24 -15.07 10.88
CA ASN A 278 -1.95 -14.33 12.11
C ASN A 278 -3.07 -14.50 13.17
N GLY A 279 -3.78 -15.63 13.14
CA GLY A 279 -4.73 -16.04 14.18
C GLY A 279 -6.05 -15.28 14.19
N LYS A 280 -6.38 -14.52 13.12
CA LYS A 280 -7.71 -13.90 12.98
C LYS A 280 -8.66 -14.91 12.34
N ALA A 281 -9.91 -14.90 12.77
CA ALA A 281 -11.00 -15.71 12.20
C ALA A 281 -12.05 -14.78 11.56
N PRO A 282 -11.73 -14.12 10.44
CA PRO A 282 -12.70 -13.28 9.75
C PRO A 282 -13.77 -14.13 9.06
N ASP A 283 -15.02 -13.70 9.11
CA ASP A 283 -16.08 -14.28 8.29
C ASP A 283 -16.12 -13.61 6.90
N PRO A 284 -16.40 -14.38 5.83
CA PRO A 284 -16.67 -13.79 4.52
C PRO A 284 -18.02 -13.08 4.53
N THR A 285 -18.15 -12.00 3.76
CA THR A 285 -19.45 -11.35 3.53
C THR A 285 -20.39 -12.26 2.75
N GLU A 286 -21.69 -11.95 2.73
CA GLU A 286 -22.67 -12.69 1.92
C GLU A 286 -22.28 -12.68 0.44
N ILE A 287 -21.87 -11.53 -0.10
CA ILE A 287 -21.43 -11.41 -1.49
C ILE A 287 -20.20 -12.30 -1.78
N MET A 288 -19.25 -12.40 -0.85
CA MET A 288 -18.07 -13.26 -1.01
C MET A 288 -18.42 -14.75 -1.08
N GLN A 289 -19.57 -15.16 -0.57
CA GLN A 289 -20.04 -16.55 -0.60
C GLN A 289 -20.77 -16.89 -1.91
N GLN A 290 -21.18 -15.90 -2.69
CA GLN A 290 -21.89 -16.12 -3.94
C GLN A 290 -20.96 -16.64 -5.06
N PRO A 291 -21.38 -17.64 -5.85
CA PRO A 291 -20.65 -18.09 -7.02
C PRO A 291 -20.35 -16.95 -8.00
N GLY A 292 -19.18 -17.01 -8.63
CA GLY A 292 -18.76 -16.02 -9.61
C GLY A 292 -18.04 -14.83 -9.04
N THR A 293 -17.86 -14.70 -7.72
CA THR A 293 -17.08 -13.60 -7.11
C THR A 293 -15.56 -13.84 -7.07
N ALA A 294 -15.09 -15.01 -7.52
CA ALA A 294 -13.66 -15.37 -7.50
C ALA A 294 -12.82 -14.82 -8.67
N ASP A 295 -13.39 -14.06 -9.61
CA ASP A 295 -12.68 -13.61 -10.82
C ASP A 295 -11.39 -12.82 -10.54
N CYS A 296 -11.28 -12.13 -9.39
CA CYS A 296 -10.07 -11.44 -8.95
C CYS A 296 -8.85 -12.37 -8.73
N PHE A 297 -9.06 -13.68 -8.58
CA PHE A 297 -7.99 -14.66 -8.44
C PHE A 297 -7.34 -15.05 -9.77
N LYS A 298 -7.84 -14.54 -10.90
CA LYS A 298 -7.33 -14.88 -12.24
C LYS A 298 -5.84 -14.57 -12.39
N SER A 299 -5.36 -13.45 -11.86
CA SER A 299 -3.93 -13.11 -11.93
C SER A 299 -3.03 -14.06 -11.15
N LEU A 300 -3.58 -14.75 -10.14
CA LEU A 300 -2.87 -15.74 -9.31
C LEU A 300 -2.89 -17.15 -9.90
N ASN A 301 -3.77 -17.40 -10.87
CA ASN A 301 -4.04 -18.72 -11.42
C ASN A 301 -4.00 -18.67 -12.95
N GLN A 302 -2.80 -18.60 -13.53
CA GLN A 302 -2.61 -18.46 -14.98
C GLN A 302 -2.57 -19.83 -15.69
N THR A 303 -3.65 -20.61 -15.57
CA THR A 303 -3.79 -21.93 -16.22
C THR A 303 -4.97 -21.95 -17.20
N ALA A 304 -4.90 -22.82 -18.21
CA ALA A 304 -6.02 -23.02 -19.14
C ALA A 304 -7.32 -23.39 -18.39
N GLY A 305 -8.47 -22.87 -18.83
CA GLY A 305 -9.77 -23.15 -18.23
C GLY A 305 -10.06 -22.44 -16.89
N VAL A 306 -9.11 -21.69 -16.31
CA VAL A 306 -9.29 -21.01 -15.01
C VAL A 306 -10.51 -20.08 -15.00
N GLY A 307 -10.77 -19.36 -16.10
CA GLY A 307 -11.90 -18.43 -16.17
C GLY A 307 -13.26 -19.12 -16.03
N ARG A 308 -13.42 -20.33 -16.59
CA ARG A 308 -14.66 -21.11 -16.44
C ARG A 308 -14.83 -21.59 -14.99
N ARG A 309 -13.73 -22.01 -14.35
CA ARG A 309 -13.72 -22.42 -12.94
C ARG A 309 -14.10 -21.26 -12.00
N LEU A 310 -13.48 -20.09 -12.18
CA LEU A 310 -13.71 -18.92 -11.32
C LEU A 310 -15.15 -18.40 -11.40
N LYS A 311 -15.79 -18.47 -12.57
CA LYS A 311 -17.21 -18.09 -12.73
C LYS A 311 -18.18 -18.90 -11.87
N ASN A 312 -17.82 -20.14 -11.53
CA ASN A 312 -18.65 -21.02 -10.71
C ASN A 312 -18.13 -21.14 -9.27
N THR A 313 -17.12 -20.36 -8.89
CA THR A 313 -16.51 -20.40 -7.56
C THR A 313 -16.78 -19.08 -6.83
N SER A 314 -17.07 -19.15 -5.55
CA SER A 314 -17.18 -17.96 -4.70
C SER A 314 -15.80 -17.46 -4.27
N PHE A 315 -15.69 -16.17 -3.94
CA PHE A 315 -14.47 -15.60 -3.36
C PHE A 315 -14.04 -16.38 -2.12
N ALA A 316 -14.99 -16.67 -1.23
CA ALA A 316 -14.76 -17.40 0.00
C ALA A 316 -14.20 -18.81 -0.25
N GLY A 317 -14.82 -19.55 -1.18
CA GLY A 317 -14.39 -20.89 -1.55
C GLY A 317 -13.02 -20.90 -2.22
N MET A 318 -12.73 -19.91 -3.08
CA MET A 318 -11.41 -19.80 -3.71
C MET A 318 -10.32 -19.43 -2.68
N MET A 319 -10.60 -18.55 -1.72
CA MET A 319 -9.67 -18.21 -0.65
C MET A 319 -9.32 -19.43 0.22
N GLN A 320 -10.33 -20.21 0.63
CA GLN A 320 -10.14 -21.43 1.41
C GLN A 320 -9.33 -22.47 0.63
N LYS A 321 -9.66 -22.66 -0.65
CA LYS A 321 -8.93 -23.56 -1.54
C LYS A 321 -7.46 -23.14 -1.67
N ASP A 322 -7.22 -21.86 -1.94
CA ASP A 322 -5.88 -21.34 -2.11
C ASP A 322 -5.03 -21.48 -0.83
N LEU A 323 -5.62 -21.21 0.34
CA LEU A 323 -4.99 -21.44 1.63
C LEU A 323 -4.70 -22.93 1.88
N ALA A 324 -5.63 -23.83 1.56
CA ALA A 324 -5.46 -25.27 1.75
C ALA A 324 -4.35 -25.84 0.85
N GLU A 325 -4.37 -25.51 -0.45
CA GLU A 325 -3.41 -26.02 -1.43
C GLU A 325 -2.00 -25.43 -1.25
N LYS A 326 -1.90 -24.18 -0.76
CA LYS A 326 -0.63 -23.45 -0.64
C LYS A 326 -0.23 -23.15 0.81
N LYS A 327 -0.77 -23.89 1.78
CA LYS A 327 -0.53 -23.64 3.22
C LYS A 327 0.95 -23.55 3.58
N ALA A 328 1.76 -24.51 3.11
CA ALA A 328 3.21 -24.53 3.37
C ALA A 328 3.93 -23.33 2.73
N TYR A 329 3.54 -22.97 1.49
CA TYR A 329 4.08 -21.78 0.82
C TYR A 329 3.78 -20.50 1.62
N TYR A 330 2.55 -20.35 2.10
CA TYR A 330 2.18 -19.18 2.89
C TYR A 330 2.85 -19.16 4.25
N LYS A 331 2.91 -20.29 4.98
CA LYS A 331 3.65 -20.37 6.24
C LYS A 331 5.09 -19.88 6.11
N LYS A 332 5.80 -20.37 5.09
CA LYS A 332 7.15 -19.89 4.76
C LYS A 332 7.17 -18.40 4.41
N THR A 333 6.27 -17.93 3.54
CA THR A 333 6.20 -16.52 3.11
C THR A 333 5.90 -15.55 4.25
N PHE A 334 5.18 -16.01 5.28
CA PHE A 334 4.85 -15.26 6.48
C PHE A 334 5.76 -15.61 7.68
N GLY A 335 6.85 -16.36 7.46
CA GLY A 335 7.89 -16.57 8.47
C GLY A 335 7.41 -17.38 9.68
N PHE A 336 6.43 -18.28 9.50
CA PHE A 336 5.96 -19.18 10.55
C PHE A 336 6.81 -20.45 10.69
N ASP A 337 7.74 -20.67 9.75
CA ASP A 337 8.67 -21.80 9.73
C ASP A 337 10.12 -21.39 10.11
N GLU A 338 10.34 -20.12 10.50
CA GLU A 338 11.63 -19.49 10.84
C GLU A 338 11.62 -18.92 12.28
#